data_AF-A0A2R7JZ54-F1
#
_entry.id   AF-A0A2R7JZ54-F1
#
_cell.length_a   1.000
_cell.length_b   1.000
_cell.length_c   1.000
_cell.angle_alpha   90.00
_cell.angle_beta   90.00
_cell.angle_gamma   90.00
#
_symmetry.space_group_name_H-M   'P 1'
#
loop_
_entity.id
_entity.type
_entity.pdbx_description
1 polymer ?
#
loop_
_entity_poly.entity_id
_entity_poly.type
_entity_poly.pdbx_seq_one_letter_code
_entity_poly.pdbx_strand_id
1 'polypeptide(L)'
;MAIVSAMLALSLVSVGVPSLVEGDHILLSSRSIRLADVMPAARGEARTRILAVLPAGRDRIILSRAAIYALVRRALPGTTIERAHAGSIAFVLRSPSERVKASPLCSALNNSVAAGAAVDAALVTRVTCTNAQPAPLTFDRPSMLPRATVNLPAGTYLGQLSVRPTAIGKGQVTSLVSTVGPVRIVRTVTTLQASHGRRVFVRDSDGQVFAVRRAELIK
;
A
#
# COMPACT_ATOMS: atom_id res chain seq x y z
N MET A 1 -25.92 -49.10 44.92
CA MET A 1 -25.88 -47.65 45.18
C MET A 1 -24.43 -47.20 45.12
N ALA A 2 -24.03 -46.48 44.07
CA ALA A 2 -22.69 -45.90 43.94
C ALA A 2 -22.82 -44.38 43.97
N ILE A 3 -22.15 -43.74 44.94
CA ILE A 3 -22.12 -42.29 45.13
C ILE A 3 -21.01 -41.73 44.24
N VAL A 4 -21.38 -40.98 43.20
CA VAL A 4 -20.43 -40.26 42.35
C VAL A 4 -20.19 -38.88 42.96
N SER A 5 -19.04 -38.71 43.60
CA SER A 5 -18.55 -37.40 44.06
C SER A 5 -18.03 -36.60 42.86
N ALA A 6 -18.74 -35.52 42.51
CA ALA A 6 -18.27 -34.54 41.54
C ALA A 6 -17.32 -33.54 42.23
N MET A 7 -16.02 -33.68 41.97
CA MET A 7 -15.02 -32.65 42.26
C MET A 7 -15.24 -31.45 41.31
N LEU A 8 -15.75 -30.34 41.84
CA LEU A 8 -15.65 -29.05 41.17
C LEU A 8 -14.20 -28.56 41.21
N ALA A 9 -13.51 -28.60 40.07
CA ALA A 9 -12.26 -27.89 39.87
C ALA A 9 -12.56 -26.41 39.59
N LEU A 10 -12.22 -25.53 40.55
CA LEU A 10 -12.19 -24.09 40.33
C LEU A 10 -10.95 -23.75 39.48
N SER A 11 -11.14 -23.52 38.19
CA SER A 11 -10.11 -22.97 37.32
C SER A 11 -9.88 -21.50 37.65
N LEU A 12 -8.84 -21.20 38.43
CA LEU A 12 -8.33 -19.84 38.58
C LEU A 12 -7.78 -19.37 37.23
N VAL A 13 -8.52 -18.51 36.53
CA VAL A 13 -7.99 -17.77 35.40
C VAL A 13 -7.00 -16.76 35.97
N SER A 14 -5.71 -17.04 35.84
CA SER A 14 -4.66 -16.07 36.15
C SER A 14 -4.84 -14.86 35.22
N VAL A 15 -5.41 -13.78 35.75
CA VAL A 15 -5.43 -12.49 35.08
C VAL A 15 -4.01 -11.94 35.17
N GLY A 16 -3.16 -12.37 34.23
CA GLY A 16 -1.79 -11.90 34.14
C GLY A 16 -1.79 -10.37 34.08
N VAL A 17 -1.00 -9.75 34.96
CA VAL A 17 -0.79 -8.29 34.93
C VAL A 17 -0.26 -7.95 33.54
N PRO A 18 -0.87 -6.99 32.82
CA PRO A 18 -0.41 -6.67 31.49
C PRO A 18 1.00 -6.06 31.54
N SER A 19 1.93 -6.68 30.82
CA SER A 19 3.33 -6.26 30.73
C SER A 19 3.60 -5.48 29.42
N LEU A 20 4.70 -4.73 29.43
CA LEU A 20 5.22 -4.06 28.22
C LEU A 20 5.91 -5.09 27.32
N VAL A 21 5.98 -4.82 26.01
CA VAL A 21 6.75 -5.65 25.07
C VAL A 21 8.19 -5.88 25.56
N GLU A 22 8.61 -7.14 25.57
CA GLU A 22 9.99 -7.57 25.75
C GLU A 22 10.67 -7.51 24.38
N GLY A 23 11.63 -6.61 24.24
CA GLY A 23 12.24 -6.30 22.95
C GLY A 23 12.94 -4.95 22.96
N ASP A 24 13.96 -4.83 22.12
CA ASP A 24 14.79 -3.64 22.02
C ASP A 24 14.34 -2.70 20.91
N HIS A 25 13.41 -3.15 20.06
CA HIS A 25 12.80 -2.35 19.02
C HIS A 25 11.35 -2.76 18.72
N ILE A 26 10.56 -1.79 18.25
CA ILE A 26 9.16 -1.96 17.84
C ILE A 26 8.98 -1.29 16.47
N LEU A 27 8.45 -2.04 15.50
CA LEU A 27 8.15 -1.56 14.16
C LEU A 27 6.75 -0.94 14.10
N LEU A 28 6.66 0.35 13.79
CA LEU A 28 5.41 1.08 13.70
C LEU A 28 4.83 1.04 12.28
N SER A 29 3.51 0.89 12.19
CA SER A 29 2.75 0.97 10.93
C SER A 29 2.45 2.42 10.50
N SER A 30 2.54 3.37 11.44
CA SER A 30 2.26 4.80 11.29
C SER A 30 3.17 5.64 12.19
N ARG A 31 3.15 6.97 12.07
CA ARG A 31 3.97 7.85 12.95
C ARG A 31 3.48 7.91 14.40
N SER A 32 2.31 7.33 14.70
CA SER A 32 1.74 7.32 16.06
C SER A 32 2.16 6.05 16.78
N ILE A 33 2.73 6.20 17.98
CA ILE A 33 2.98 5.12 18.94
C ILE A 33 1.70 4.94 19.74
N ARG A 34 1.03 3.81 19.57
CA ARG A 34 -0.24 3.48 20.23
C ARG A 34 -0.01 2.57 21.42
N LEU A 35 -0.99 2.49 22.30
CA LEU A 35 -0.94 1.57 23.43
C LEU A 35 -0.77 0.11 22.98
N ALA A 36 -1.44 -0.31 21.90
CA ALA A 36 -1.31 -1.66 21.37
C ALA A 36 0.10 -2.01 20.86
N ASP A 37 0.89 -1.02 20.46
CA ASP A 37 2.28 -1.25 20.02
C ASP A 37 3.18 -1.60 21.21
N VAL A 38 2.83 -1.12 22.41
CA VAL A 38 3.64 -1.22 23.64
C VAL A 38 3.09 -2.26 24.61
N MET A 39 1.78 -2.48 24.62
CA MET A 39 1.04 -3.43 25.45
C MET A 39 0.11 -4.26 24.57
N PRO A 40 0.59 -5.39 24.03
CA PRO A 40 -0.21 -6.23 23.11
C PRO A 40 -1.51 -6.76 23.74
N ALA A 41 -1.50 -6.90 25.07
CA ALA A 41 -2.65 -7.32 25.88
C ALA A 41 -3.76 -6.25 26.00
N ALA A 42 -3.52 -5.01 25.57
CA ALA A 42 -4.55 -3.97 25.56
C ALA A 42 -5.76 -4.40 24.73
N ARG A 43 -6.98 -4.10 25.21
CA ARG A 43 -8.25 -4.48 24.56
C ARG A 43 -9.13 -3.26 24.30
N GLY A 44 -10.07 -3.42 23.35
CA GLY A 44 -11.06 -2.40 23.02
C GLY A 44 -10.44 -1.06 22.58
N GLU A 45 -11.08 0.03 22.97
CA GLU A 45 -10.68 1.40 22.62
C GLU A 45 -9.30 1.79 23.15
N ALA A 46 -8.86 1.18 24.26
CA ALA A 46 -7.53 1.44 24.80
C ALA A 46 -6.42 1.13 23.79
N ARG A 47 -6.62 0.14 22.89
CA ARG A 47 -5.64 -0.25 21.85
C ARG A 47 -5.28 0.88 20.91
N THR A 48 -6.25 1.73 20.55
CA THR A 48 -6.05 2.77 19.53
C THR A 48 -5.51 4.07 20.12
N ARG A 49 -5.48 4.18 21.46
CA ARG A 49 -5.03 5.36 22.19
C ARG A 49 -3.57 5.68 21.88
N ILE A 50 -3.31 6.93 21.53
CA ILE A 50 -1.98 7.41 21.14
C ILE A 50 -1.21 7.80 22.40
N LEU A 51 -0.03 7.22 22.57
CA LEU A 51 0.90 7.53 23.65
C LEU A 51 1.84 8.68 23.27
N ALA A 52 2.36 8.63 22.04
CA ALA A 52 3.28 9.60 21.48
C ALA A 52 3.24 9.58 19.94
N VAL A 53 3.85 10.58 19.32
CA VAL A 53 4.01 10.68 17.87
C VAL A 53 5.48 10.90 17.55
N LEU A 54 6.00 10.20 16.54
CA LEU A 54 7.34 10.44 16.02
C LEU A 54 7.47 11.88 15.50
N PRO A 55 8.57 12.59 15.82
CA PRO A 55 8.80 13.93 15.28
C PRO A 55 8.75 13.96 13.74
N ALA A 56 8.32 15.09 13.19
CA ALA A 56 8.37 15.29 11.75
C ALA A 56 9.81 15.11 11.23
N GLY A 57 9.96 14.48 10.06
CA GLY A 57 11.26 14.18 9.46
C GLY A 57 12.05 13.04 10.14
N ARG A 58 11.60 12.50 11.28
CA ARG A 58 12.22 11.33 11.91
C ARG A 58 11.40 10.06 11.66
N ASP A 59 12.09 8.98 11.36
CA ASP A 59 11.56 7.62 11.24
C ASP A 59 11.86 6.78 12.49
N ARG A 60 12.73 7.26 13.38
CA ARG A 60 13.14 6.56 14.60
C ARG A 60 13.11 7.47 15.83
N ILE A 61 12.68 6.91 16.95
CA ILE A 61 12.91 7.46 18.30
C ILE A 61 13.31 6.34 19.25
N ILE A 62 14.15 6.64 20.23
CA ILE A 62 14.51 5.70 21.30
C ILE A 62 13.93 6.26 22.59
N LEU A 63 13.17 5.45 23.32
CA LEU A 63 12.60 5.82 24.61
C LEU A 63 13.06 4.83 25.67
N SER A 64 13.42 5.33 26.85
CA SER A 64 13.67 4.46 27.99
C SER A 64 12.38 3.77 28.41
N ARG A 65 12.49 2.55 28.96
CA ARG A 65 11.35 1.81 29.52
C ARG A 65 10.62 2.61 30.60
N ALA A 66 11.34 3.42 31.38
CA ALA A 66 10.76 4.36 32.35
C ALA A 66 9.93 5.47 31.68
N ALA A 67 10.40 6.04 30.57
CA ALA A 67 9.65 7.05 29.82
C ALA A 67 8.38 6.46 29.18
N ILE A 68 8.48 5.24 28.64
CA ILE A 68 7.33 4.52 28.09
C ILE A 68 6.29 4.29 29.19
N TYR A 69 6.72 3.84 30.37
CA TYR A 69 5.84 3.63 31.52
C TYR A 69 5.11 4.91 31.94
N ALA A 70 5.81 6.05 31.98
CA ALA A 70 5.21 7.34 32.27
C ALA A 70 4.16 7.75 31.23
N LEU A 71 4.43 7.50 29.94
CA LEU A 71 3.46 7.75 28.86
C LEU A 71 2.21 6.90 29.01
N VAL A 72 2.35 5.61 29.35
CA VAL A 72 1.21 4.72 29.56
C VAL A 72 0.39 5.14 30.77
N ARG A 73 1.01 5.42 31.93
CA ARG A 73 0.29 5.90 33.12
C ARG A 73 -0.49 7.19 32.86
N ARG A 74 0.06 8.09 32.06
CA ARG A 74 -0.64 9.32 31.64
C ARG A 74 -1.84 9.01 30.75
N ALA A 75 -1.72 8.02 29.86
CA ALA A 75 -2.81 7.62 28.97
C ALA A 75 -3.89 6.79 29.67
N LEU A 76 -3.54 6.06 30.72
CA LEU A 76 -4.42 5.22 31.52
C LEU A 76 -4.21 5.47 33.02
N PRO A 77 -4.83 6.52 33.58
CA PRO A 77 -4.78 6.77 35.02
C PRO A 77 -5.39 5.59 35.79
N GLY A 78 -4.73 5.17 36.88
CA GLY A 78 -5.24 4.12 37.77
C GLY A 78 -4.94 2.68 37.36
N THR A 79 -4.30 2.43 36.20
CA THR A 79 -3.87 1.06 35.85
C THR A 79 -2.55 0.69 36.53
N THR A 80 -2.55 -0.43 37.26
CA THR A 80 -1.33 -1.05 37.76
C THR A 80 -0.65 -1.80 36.64
N ILE A 81 0.55 -1.35 36.27
CA ILE A 81 1.40 -1.98 35.26
C ILE A 81 2.67 -2.38 35.98
N GLU A 82 3.12 -3.61 35.74
CA GLU A 82 4.37 -4.13 36.28
C GLU A 82 5.52 -3.17 35.94
N ARG A 83 6.38 -2.89 36.94
CA ARG A 83 7.43 -1.90 36.78
C ARG A 83 8.43 -2.40 35.74
N ALA A 84 8.61 -1.61 34.68
CA ALA A 84 9.49 -1.99 33.59
C ALA A 84 10.95 -2.11 34.06
N HIS A 85 11.65 -3.16 33.61
CA HIS A 85 13.09 -3.30 33.78
C HIS A 85 13.87 -2.14 33.15
N ALA A 86 15.14 -1.96 33.55
CA ALA A 86 16.06 -1.03 32.91
C ALA A 86 16.23 -1.38 31.41
N GLY A 87 16.42 -0.36 30.58
CA GLY A 87 16.60 -0.52 29.13
C GLY A 87 15.87 0.54 28.32
N SER A 88 16.07 0.48 26.99
CA SER A 88 15.44 1.38 26.03
C SER A 88 14.85 0.59 24.88
N ILE A 89 13.79 1.12 24.27
CA ILE A 89 13.14 0.55 23.10
C ILE A 89 13.21 1.55 21.96
N ALA A 90 13.70 1.09 20.81
CA ALA A 90 13.70 1.85 19.58
C ALA A 90 12.38 1.67 18.83
N PHE A 91 11.61 2.75 18.66
CA PHE A 91 10.44 2.77 17.80
C PHE A 91 10.86 3.20 16.41
N VAL A 92 10.62 2.35 15.42
CA VAL A 92 11.03 2.57 14.03
C VAL A 92 9.81 2.52 13.12
N LEU A 93 9.56 3.60 12.38
CA LEU A 93 8.54 3.63 11.35
C LEU A 93 8.93 2.67 10.23
N ARG A 94 8.06 1.70 9.92
CA ARG A 94 8.27 0.84 8.74
C ARG A 94 8.39 1.72 7.51
N SER A 95 9.56 1.71 6.89
CA SER A 95 9.76 2.40 5.62
C SER A 95 8.80 1.82 4.57
N PRO A 96 8.21 2.65 3.70
CA PRO A 96 7.39 2.17 2.59
C PRO A 96 8.11 1.15 1.70
N SER A 97 9.45 1.23 1.63
CA SER A 97 10.31 0.29 0.89
C SER A 97 10.28 -1.13 1.45
N GLU A 98 10.05 -1.31 2.74
CA GLU A 98 10.05 -2.63 3.39
C GLU A 98 8.69 -3.35 3.26
N ARG A 99 7.61 -2.61 2.94
CA ARG A 99 6.30 -3.20 2.60
C ARG A 99 6.29 -3.89 1.23
N VAL A 100 7.36 -3.74 0.44
CA VAL A 100 7.50 -4.36 -0.88
C VAL A 100 8.55 -5.45 -0.84
N LYS A 101 8.36 -6.45 0.04
CA LYS A 101 8.85 -7.81 -0.22
C LYS A 101 7.75 -8.68 -0.84
N ALA A 102 6.84 -8.06 -1.58
CA ALA A 102 6.17 -8.76 -2.66
C ALA A 102 7.28 -9.13 -3.65
N SER A 103 7.40 -10.40 -4.04
CA SER A 103 8.31 -10.80 -5.11
C SER A 103 8.22 -9.77 -6.22
N PRO A 104 9.35 -9.19 -6.68
CA PRO A 104 9.30 -8.16 -7.70
C PRO A 104 8.45 -8.72 -8.84
N LEU A 105 7.38 -8.02 -9.19
CA LEU A 105 6.57 -8.42 -10.33
C LEU A 105 7.31 -7.92 -11.57
N CYS A 106 7.78 -8.86 -12.37
CA CYS A 106 8.36 -8.56 -13.65
C CYS A 106 7.25 -8.40 -14.70
N SER A 107 7.67 -8.03 -15.90
CA SER A 107 6.81 -7.70 -17.01
C SER A 107 7.14 -8.60 -18.20
N ALA A 108 6.12 -9.01 -18.94
CA ALA A 108 6.27 -9.67 -20.24
C ALA A 108 5.30 -9.06 -21.25
N LEU A 109 5.63 -9.14 -22.55
CA LEU A 109 4.72 -8.70 -23.60
C LEU A 109 3.51 -9.62 -23.70
N ASN A 110 2.31 -9.04 -23.82
CA ASN A 110 1.10 -9.81 -24.13
C ASN A 110 0.82 -9.91 -25.65
N ASN A 111 1.49 -9.10 -26.47
CA ASN A 111 1.38 -9.06 -27.92
C ASN A 111 2.75 -8.78 -28.56
N SER A 112 2.92 -9.11 -29.84
CA SER A 112 4.13 -8.77 -30.59
C SER A 112 4.26 -7.25 -30.77
N VAL A 113 5.48 -6.74 -30.65
CA VAL A 113 5.82 -5.32 -30.81
C VAL A 113 6.93 -5.18 -31.85
N ALA A 114 6.72 -4.35 -32.86
CA ALA A 114 7.71 -4.09 -33.89
C ALA A 114 8.88 -3.24 -33.36
N ALA A 115 10.05 -3.35 -34.00
CA ALA A 115 11.18 -2.47 -33.73
C ALA A 115 10.78 -0.99 -33.87
N GLY A 116 11.23 -0.17 -32.91
CA GLY A 116 10.90 1.26 -32.83
C GLY A 116 9.53 1.57 -32.22
N ALA A 117 8.63 0.59 -32.06
CA ALA A 117 7.31 0.83 -31.47
C ALA A 117 7.41 1.03 -29.94
N ALA A 118 6.49 1.84 -29.40
CA ALA A 118 6.41 2.10 -27.97
C ALA A 118 5.79 0.92 -27.22
N VAL A 119 6.34 0.59 -26.06
CA VAL A 119 5.82 -0.41 -25.12
C VAL A 119 5.11 0.34 -23.99
N ASP A 120 3.79 0.19 -23.92
CA ASP A 120 2.94 0.81 -22.90
C ASP A 120 2.33 -0.24 -21.95
N ALA A 121 1.53 0.22 -20.98
CA ALA A 121 0.89 -0.70 -20.04
C ALA A 121 -0.15 -1.65 -20.67
N ALA A 122 -0.71 -1.33 -21.84
CA ALA A 122 -1.66 -2.21 -22.52
C ALA A 122 -0.97 -3.40 -23.19
N LEU A 123 0.31 -3.25 -23.53
CA LEU A 123 1.13 -4.29 -24.16
C LEU A 123 1.85 -5.20 -23.15
N VAL A 124 1.71 -4.95 -21.85
CA VAL A 124 2.48 -5.61 -20.79
C VAL A 124 1.57 -6.36 -19.83
N THR A 125 1.94 -7.59 -19.50
CA THR A 125 1.36 -8.37 -18.40
C THR A 125 2.38 -8.59 -17.29
N ARG A 126 1.89 -8.82 -16.06
CA ARG A 126 2.73 -9.12 -14.90
C ARG A 126 3.05 -10.61 -14.85
N VAL A 127 4.33 -10.93 -14.67
CA VAL A 127 4.84 -12.30 -14.55
C VAL A 127 5.78 -12.41 -13.36
N THR A 128 5.98 -13.64 -12.87
CA THR A 128 7.03 -13.93 -11.89
C THR A 128 8.39 -13.59 -12.50
N CYS A 129 9.24 -12.88 -11.76
CA CYS A 129 10.59 -12.64 -12.23
C CYS A 129 11.35 -13.96 -12.42
N THR A 130 12.12 -14.01 -13.50
CA THR A 130 13.03 -15.12 -13.82
C THR A 130 14.44 -14.57 -13.97
N ASN A 131 15.43 -15.46 -14.05
CA ASN A 131 16.82 -15.10 -14.36
C ASN A 131 17.05 -14.89 -15.86
N ALA A 132 16.00 -14.85 -16.69
CA ALA A 132 16.13 -14.56 -18.11
C ALA A 132 16.62 -13.13 -18.34
N GLN A 133 17.41 -12.93 -19.38
CA GLN A 133 17.87 -11.59 -19.76
C GLN A 133 16.68 -10.76 -20.27
N PRO A 134 16.45 -9.53 -19.75
CA PRO A 134 15.41 -8.65 -20.27
C PRO A 134 15.67 -8.27 -21.73
N ALA A 135 14.58 -8.19 -22.51
CA ALA A 135 14.68 -7.70 -23.88
C ALA A 135 15.22 -6.26 -23.94
N PRO A 136 16.02 -5.93 -24.96
CA PRO A 136 16.58 -4.60 -25.10
C PRO A 136 15.48 -3.59 -25.45
N LEU A 137 15.38 -2.56 -24.62
CA LEU A 137 14.50 -1.42 -24.81
C LEU A 137 15.32 -0.13 -24.75
N THR A 138 14.95 0.87 -25.53
CA THR A 138 15.46 2.25 -25.38
C THR A 138 14.37 3.13 -24.79
N PHE A 139 14.73 4.19 -24.07
CA PHE A 139 13.74 5.09 -23.48
C PHE A 139 13.61 6.36 -24.32
N ASP A 140 12.41 6.59 -24.87
CA ASP A 140 12.08 7.78 -25.64
C ASP A 140 11.64 8.91 -24.71
N ARG A 141 12.53 9.87 -24.45
CA ARG A 141 12.29 10.97 -23.49
C ARG A 141 11.09 11.86 -23.88
N PRO A 142 10.92 12.31 -25.14
CA PRO A 142 9.73 13.06 -25.56
C PRO A 142 8.40 12.39 -25.22
N SER A 143 8.26 11.09 -25.45
CA SER A 143 7.03 10.34 -25.16
C SER A 143 6.98 9.76 -23.75
N MET A 144 8.12 9.77 -23.04
CA MET A 144 8.32 9.13 -21.73
C MET A 144 7.92 7.65 -21.72
N LEU A 145 8.16 6.94 -22.83
CA LEU A 145 7.84 5.53 -23.01
C LEU A 145 9.08 4.73 -23.44
N PRO A 146 9.21 3.47 -22.97
CA PRO A 146 10.18 2.55 -23.55
C PRO A 146 9.77 2.18 -24.98
N ARG A 147 10.75 1.99 -25.85
CA ARG A 147 10.60 1.55 -27.23
C ARG A 147 11.41 0.28 -27.47
N ALA A 148 10.84 -0.63 -28.25
CA ALA A 148 11.53 -1.84 -28.67
C ALA A 148 12.69 -1.48 -29.60
N THR A 149 13.89 -2.00 -29.36
CA THR A 149 15.04 -1.78 -30.29
C THR A 149 15.04 -2.77 -31.45
N VAL A 150 14.37 -3.90 -31.28
CA VAL A 150 14.21 -4.97 -32.26
C VAL A 150 12.75 -5.45 -32.27
N ASN A 151 12.38 -6.32 -33.21
CA ASN A 151 11.06 -6.96 -33.18
C ASN A 151 10.97 -7.91 -31.99
N LEU A 152 9.97 -7.71 -31.12
CA LEU A 152 9.76 -8.51 -29.91
C LEU A 152 8.47 -9.33 -30.05
N PRO A 153 8.52 -10.67 -30.00
CA PRO A 153 7.31 -11.48 -30.03
C PRO A 153 6.50 -11.37 -28.73
N ALA A 154 5.23 -11.79 -28.77
CA ALA A 154 4.42 -11.97 -27.56
C ALA A 154 5.11 -12.95 -26.58
N GLY A 155 4.93 -12.74 -25.28
CA GLY A 155 5.59 -13.51 -24.21
C GLY A 155 7.01 -13.05 -23.88
N THR A 156 7.60 -12.13 -24.64
CA THR A 156 8.96 -11.64 -24.40
C THR A 156 9.12 -11.04 -23.01
N TYR A 157 10.11 -11.52 -22.26
CA TYR A 157 10.42 -11.05 -20.93
C TYR A 157 11.09 -9.67 -20.94
N LEU A 158 10.56 -8.75 -20.13
CA LEU A 158 11.01 -7.34 -20.05
C LEU A 158 11.64 -7.00 -18.70
N GLY A 159 11.82 -7.97 -17.80
CA GLY A 159 12.34 -7.72 -16.45
C GLY A 159 11.44 -6.81 -15.62
N GLN A 160 12.04 -6.03 -14.72
CA GLN A 160 11.34 -5.08 -13.84
C GLN A 160 10.99 -3.79 -14.58
N LEU A 161 10.15 -3.89 -15.60
CA LEU A 161 9.72 -2.73 -16.38
C LEU A 161 8.52 -2.03 -15.73
N SER A 162 8.68 -0.74 -15.46
CA SER A 162 7.59 0.16 -15.06
C SER A 162 7.08 0.92 -16.28
N VAL A 163 5.97 0.46 -16.85
CA VAL A 163 5.28 1.13 -17.96
C VAL A 163 4.15 2.00 -17.45
N ARG A 164 4.01 3.19 -18.04
CA ARG A 164 2.85 4.05 -17.80
C ARG A 164 1.70 3.62 -18.71
N PRO A 165 0.44 3.80 -18.30
CA PRO A 165 -0.70 3.68 -19.20
C PRO A 165 -0.49 4.56 -20.43
N THR A 166 -0.83 4.04 -21.61
CA THR A 166 -0.71 4.75 -22.90
C THR A 166 -1.34 6.14 -22.79
N ALA A 167 -0.79 7.16 -23.46
CA ALA A 167 -1.48 8.44 -23.56
C ALA A 167 -2.88 8.25 -24.14
N ILE A 168 -3.84 9.03 -23.67
CA ILE A 168 -5.08 9.26 -24.41
C ILE A 168 -4.71 10.28 -25.46
N GLY A 169 -4.99 10.01 -26.73
CA GLY A 169 -4.73 10.96 -27.81
C GLY A 169 -5.67 12.16 -27.71
N LYS A 170 -5.29 13.30 -28.30
CA LYS A 170 -6.23 14.41 -28.55
C LYS A 170 -7.22 13.99 -29.65
N GLY A 171 -8.49 14.32 -29.50
CA GLY A 171 -9.55 14.02 -30.46
C GLY A 171 -10.01 12.56 -30.46
N GLN A 172 -9.55 11.76 -29.50
CA GLN A 172 -9.91 10.35 -29.39
C GLN A 172 -11.34 10.24 -28.84
N VAL A 173 -12.19 9.50 -29.55
CA VAL A 173 -13.52 9.10 -29.07
C VAL A 173 -13.36 7.95 -28.08
N THR A 174 -14.02 8.05 -26.93
CA THR A 174 -13.96 7.07 -25.83
C THR A 174 -15.29 7.11 -25.04
N SER A 175 -15.52 6.17 -24.14
CA SER A 175 -16.69 6.19 -23.27
C SER A 175 -16.33 6.63 -21.85
N LEU A 176 -17.00 7.67 -21.37
CA LEU A 176 -16.98 8.09 -19.97
C LEU A 176 -17.96 7.25 -19.16
N VAL A 177 -17.44 6.61 -18.12
CA VAL A 177 -18.19 5.86 -17.12
C VAL A 177 -18.21 6.66 -15.82
N SER A 178 -19.40 7.07 -15.39
CA SER A 178 -19.62 7.69 -14.09
C SER A 178 -20.52 6.81 -13.24
N THR A 179 -20.19 6.66 -11.95
CA THR A 179 -20.99 5.87 -11.00
C THR A 179 -21.53 6.80 -9.92
N VAL A 180 -22.85 6.81 -9.75
CA VAL A 180 -23.53 7.55 -8.68
C VAL A 180 -24.39 6.56 -7.90
N GLY A 181 -23.92 6.18 -6.71
CA GLY A 181 -24.54 5.10 -5.92
C GLY A 181 -24.51 3.77 -6.69
N PRO A 182 -25.65 3.06 -6.83
CA PRO A 182 -25.72 1.80 -7.59
C PRO A 182 -25.82 2.02 -9.11
N VAL A 183 -25.95 3.25 -9.59
CA VAL A 183 -26.21 3.55 -11.00
C VAL A 183 -24.90 3.82 -11.74
N ARG A 184 -24.72 3.17 -12.90
CA ARG A 184 -23.60 3.36 -13.81
C ARG A 184 -24.07 4.05 -15.10
N ILE A 185 -23.52 5.22 -15.39
CA ILE A 185 -23.83 6.03 -16.57
C ILE A 185 -22.66 5.90 -17.54
N VAL A 186 -22.94 5.57 -18.80
CA VAL A 186 -21.94 5.49 -19.88
C VAL A 186 -22.28 6.52 -20.95
N ARG A 187 -21.32 7.38 -21.30
CA ARG A 187 -21.48 8.42 -22.33
C ARG A 187 -20.32 8.42 -23.30
N THR A 188 -20.59 8.58 -24.59
CA THR A 188 -19.53 8.80 -25.59
C THR A 188 -18.99 10.22 -25.47
N VAL A 189 -17.67 10.36 -25.40
CA VAL A 189 -16.99 11.65 -25.29
C VAL A 189 -15.74 11.68 -26.18
N THR A 190 -15.33 12.88 -26.56
CA THR A 190 -14.13 13.16 -27.36
C THR A 190 -13.10 13.88 -26.50
N THR A 191 -11.87 13.41 -26.50
CA THR A 191 -10.80 13.99 -25.68
C THR A 191 -10.29 15.29 -26.28
N LEU A 192 -10.13 16.34 -25.47
CA LEU A 192 -9.72 17.67 -25.94
C LEU A 192 -8.21 17.88 -25.97
N GLN A 193 -7.48 17.02 -25.26
CA GLN A 193 -6.02 17.08 -25.18
C GLN A 193 -5.43 15.68 -25.13
N ALA A 194 -4.18 15.57 -25.58
CA ALA A 194 -3.39 14.39 -25.28
C ALA A 194 -3.07 14.39 -23.78
N SER A 195 -3.17 13.24 -23.12
CA SER A 195 -2.84 13.14 -21.69
C SER A 195 -2.25 11.79 -21.33
N HIS A 196 -1.08 11.85 -20.69
CA HIS A 196 -0.45 10.76 -19.95
C HIS A 196 -0.76 10.84 -18.44
N GLY A 197 -1.58 11.83 -18.03
CA GLY A 197 -1.83 12.18 -16.64
C GLY A 197 -3.05 11.49 -16.04
N ARG A 198 -3.30 11.78 -14.76
CA ARG A 198 -4.45 11.25 -14.01
C ARG A 198 -5.79 11.85 -14.44
N ARG A 199 -5.77 13.04 -15.08
CA ARG A 199 -6.96 13.75 -15.55
C ARG A 199 -6.90 14.03 -17.06
N VAL A 200 -8.08 14.03 -17.68
CA VAL A 200 -8.27 14.28 -19.11
C VAL A 200 -9.46 15.21 -19.27
N PHE A 201 -9.35 16.22 -20.13
CA PHE A 201 -10.51 17.01 -20.54
C PHE A 201 -11.19 16.31 -21.71
N VAL A 202 -12.49 16.11 -21.58
CA VAL A 202 -13.33 15.48 -22.59
C VAL A 202 -14.52 16.36 -22.89
N ARG A 203 -15.06 16.25 -24.11
CA ARG A 203 -16.26 16.92 -24.57
C ARG A 203 -17.30 15.89 -24.98
N ASP A 204 -18.54 16.02 -24.53
CA ASP A 204 -19.63 15.14 -24.96
C ASP A 204 -20.28 15.61 -26.29
N SER A 205 -21.34 14.93 -26.72
CA SER A 205 -22.10 15.29 -27.92
C SER A 205 -22.77 16.65 -27.84
N ASP A 206 -23.10 17.10 -26.63
CA ASP A 206 -23.82 18.35 -26.36
C ASP A 206 -22.85 19.54 -26.24
N GLY A 207 -21.55 19.28 -26.38
CA GLY A 207 -20.49 20.28 -26.28
C GLY A 207 -20.03 20.57 -24.85
N GLN A 208 -20.55 19.87 -23.84
CA GLN A 208 -20.17 20.05 -22.45
C GLN A 208 -18.77 19.51 -22.20
N VAL A 209 -17.98 20.23 -21.40
CA VAL A 209 -16.58 19.89 -21.12
C VAL A 209 -16.41 19.42 -19.69
N PHE A 210 -15.78 18.26 -19.51
CA PHE A 210 -15.56 17.64 -18.21
C PHE A 210 -14.08 17.37 -17.97
N ALA A 211 -13.66 17.51 -16.71
CA ALA A 211 -12.33 17.13 -16.24
C ALA A 211 -12.40 15.79 -15.51
N VAL A 212 -12.27 14.70 -16.25
CA VAL A 212 -12.48 13.33 -15.75
C VAL A 212 -11.17 12.66 -15.37
N ARG A 213 -11.25 11.63 -14.52
CA ARG A 213 -10.09 10.78 -14.26
C ARG A 213 -9.91 9.82 -15.42
N ARG A 214 -8.66 9.47 -15.74
CA ARG A 214 -8.39 8.49 -16.80
C ARG A 214 -9.07 7.14 -16.53
N ALA A 215 -9.15 6.71 -15.27
CA ALA A 215 -9.79 5.45 -14.89
C ALA A 215 -11.31 5.43 -15.14
N GLU A 216 -11.93 6.59 -15.36
CA GLU A 216 -13.35 6.73 -15.71
C GLU A 216 -13.57 6.61 -17.23
N LEU A 217 -12.50 6.55 -18.03
CA LEU A 217 -12.58 6.39 -19.49
C LEU A 217 -12.31 4.94 -19.87
N ILE A 218 -13.20 4.36 -20.64
CA ILE A 218 -13.03 3.03 -21.26
C ILE A 218 -12.94 3.20 -22.79
N LYS A 219 -12.01 2.46 -23.38
CA LYS A 219 -11.83 2.44 -24.83
C LYS A 219 -12.76 1.43 -25.46
#